data_AF-A0A645JV80-F1
#
_entry.id   AF-A0A645JV80-F1
#
_cell.length_a   1.000
_cell.length_b   1.000
_cell.length_c   1.000
_cell.angle_alpha   90.00
_cell.angle_beta   90.00
_cell.angle_gamma   90.00
#
_symmetry.space_group_name_H-M   'P 1'
#
loop_
_entity.id
_entity.type
_entity.pdbx_description
1 polymer ?
#
loop_
_entity_poly.entity_id
_entity_poly.type
_entity_poly.pdbx_seq_one_letter_code
_entity_poly.pdbx_strand_id
1 'polypeptide(L)'
;MRWGYAAMLATNLLIFALLPLLLRLYDLSAEATNYARILLLLHGGIGILIWPVAFQLPQTLRAAGDTRFTMLVSSASMWAFRVVLGVIMAKTFRMGVLGMWGAMFVDWIVRSAVFLLRYRGRRWESKALKD
;
A
#
# COMPACT_ATOMS: atom_id res chain seq x y z
N MET A 1 5.88 -14.60 3.28
CA MET A 1 6.37 -13.22 3.02
C MET A 1 7.61 -13.16 2.13
N ARG A 2 8.64 -14.01 2.30
CA ARG A 2 9.87 -13.98 1.46
C ARG A 2 9.60 -13.95 -0.05
N TRP A 3 8.77 -14.87 -0.54
CA TRP A 3 8.33 -14.91 -1.94
C TRP A 3 7.50 -13.70 -2.36
N GLY A 4 6.73 -13.11 -1.43
CA GLY A 4 6.00 -11.86 -1.70
C GLY A 4 6.96 -10.70 -1.96
N TYR A 5 7.99 -10.55 -1.14
CA TYR A 5 9.05 -9.55 -1.35
C TYR A 5 9.82 -9.79 -2.66
N ALA A 6 10.19 -11.04 -2.95
CA ALA A 6 10.87 -11.38 -4.20
C ALA A 6 10.02 -11.06 -5.43
N ALA A 7 8.73 -11.43 -5.43
CA ALA A 7 7.81 -11.15 -6.51
C ALA A 7 7.58 -9.63 -6.68
N MET A 8 7.45 -8.89 -5.58
CA MET A 8 7.33 -7.43 -5.62
C MET A 8 8.58 -6.76 -6.18
N LEU A 9 9.76 -7.20 -5.76
CA LEU A 9 11.03 -6.68 -6.28
C LEU A 9 11.14 -6.94 -7.78
N ALA A 10 10.95 -8.19 -8.20
CA ALA A 10 11.05 -8.57 -9.61
C ALA A 10 10.06 -7.80 -10.49
N THR A 11 8.79 -7.72 -10.06
CA THR A 11 7.74 -7.02 -10.82
C THR A 11 8.03 -5.52 -10.92
N ASN A 12 8.45 -4.87 -9.83
CA ASN A 12 8.72 -3.44 -9.87
C ASN A 12 10.00 -3.11 -10.67
N LEU A 13 11.05 -3.93 -10.60
CA LEU A 13 12.23 -3.76 -11.44
C LEU A 13 11.88 -3.88 -12.93
N LEU A 14 11.01 -4.84 -13.28
CA LEU A 14 10.50 -4.98 -14.65
C LEU A 14 9.68 -3.75 -15.06
N ILE A 15 8.78 -3.26 -14.20
CA ILE A 15 8.01 -2.03 -14.47
C ILE A 15 8.94 -0.84 -14.66
N PHE A 16 10.00 -0.69 -13.86
CA PHE A 16 10.96 0.41 -13.99
C PHE A 16 11.75 0.34 -15.29
N ALA A 17 12.18 -0.86 -15.68
CA ALA A 17 12.87 -1.08 -16.96
C ALA A 17 11.97 -0.77 -18.16
N LEU A 18 10.69 -1.15 -18.08
CA LEU A 18 9.71 -0.94 -19.14
C LEU A 18 9.03 0.44 -19.07
N LEU A 19 9.28 1.24 -18.03
CA LEU A 19 8.58 2.49 -17.76
C LEU A 19 8.54 3.45 -18.96
N PRO A 20 9.64 3.69 -19.71
CA PRO A 20 9.61 4.56 -20.88
C PRO A 20 8.70 4.04 -21.99
N LEU A 21 8.65 2.71 -22.19
CA LEU A 21 7.76 2.07 -23.17
C LEU A 21 6.32 2.17 -22.70
N LEU A 22 6.04 1.82 -21.44
CA LEU A 22 4.70 1.87 -20.86
C LEU A 22 4.10 3.27 -20.97
N LEU A 23 4.86 4.32 -20.67
CA LEU A 23 4.37 5.70 -20.77
C LEU A 23 4.07 6.12 -22.22
N ARG A 24 4.77 5.57 -23.23
CA ARG A 24 4.50 5.84 -24.65
C ARG A 24 3.25 5.15 -25.17
N LEU A 25 2.76 4.10 -24.50
CA LEU A 25 1.51 3.43 -24.87
C LEU A 25 0.28 4.28 -24.54
N TYR A 26 0.43 5.30 -23.70
CA TYR A 26 -0.64 6.23 -23.35
C TYR A 26 -0.37 7.58 -24.01
N ASP A 27 -1.40 8.14 -24.66
CA ASP A 27 -1.36 9.48 -25.24
C ASP A 27 -1.56 10.54 -24.14
N LEU A 28 -0.55 10.68 -23.28
CA LEU A 28 -0.56 11.57 -22.13
C LEU A 28 0.06 12.93 -22.47
N SER A 29 -0.47 13.99 -21.84
CA SER A 29 0.22 15.28 -21.83
C SER A 29 1.61 15.15 -21.18
N ALA A 30 2.52 16.07 -21.50
CA ALA A 30 3.85 16.09 -20.91
C ALA A 30 3.81 16.16 -19.36
N GLU A 31 2.86 16.93 -18.82
CA GLU A 31 2.65 17.05 -17.38
C GLU A 31 2.18 15.72 -16.75
N ALA A 32 1.16 15.08 -17.34
CA ALA A 32 0.65 13.81 -16.85
C ALA A 32 1.71 12.69 -16.94
N THR A 33 2.50 12.68 -18.00
CA THR A 33 3.64 11.76 -18.17
C THR A 33 4.66 11.91 -17.04
N ASN A 34 4.98 13.16 -16.67
CA ASN A 34 5.92 13.42 -15.58
C ASN A 34 5.38 12.94 -14.23
N TYR A 35 4.13 13.26 -13.91
CA TYR A 35 3.49 12.75 -12.67
C TYR A 35 3.42 11.22 -12.66
N ALA A 36 2.99 10.59 -13.74
CA ALA A 36 2.91 9.14 -13.84
C ALA A 36 4.29 8.49 -13.60
N ARG A 37 5.36 9.02 -14.19
CA ARG A 37 6.73 8.56 -13.95
C ARG A 37 7.11 8.67 -12.48
N ILE A 38 6.94 9.84 -11.86
CA ILE A 38 7.29 10.07 -10.45
C ILE A 38 6.51 9.13 -9.54
N LEU A 39 5.20 9.03 -9.75
CA LEU A 39 4.31 8.23 -8.92
C LEU A 39 4.61 6.74 -9.03
N LEU A 40 4.86 6.22 -10.24
CA LEU A 40 5.21 4.82 -10.43
C LEU A 40 6.55 4.46 -9.78
N LEU A 41 7.55 5.34 -9.87
CA LEU A 41 8.84 5.16 -9.20
C LEU A 41 8.69 5.17 -7.67
N LEU A 42 7.98 6.16 -7.12
CA LEU A 42 7.72 6.25 -5.68
C LEU A 42 6.93 5.05 -5.18
N HIS A 43 5.84 4.71 -5.86
CA HIS A 43 5.00 3.57 -5.54
C HIS A 43 5.78 2.27 -5.54
N GLY A 44 6.53 1.99 -6.61
CA GLY A 44 7.27 0.75 -6.70
C GLY A 44 8.38 0.68 -5.65
N GLY A 45 9.14 1.77 -5.48
CA GLY A 45 10.25 1.83 -4.53
C GLY A 45 9.80 1.64 -3.08
N ILE A 46 8.82 2.44 -2.64
CA ILE A 46 8.25 2.34 -1.29
C ILE A 46 7.45 1.05 -1.13
N GLY A 47 6.70 0.68 -2.16
CA GLY A 47 5.84 -0.49 -2.18
C GLY A 47 6.59 -1.79 -1.93
N ILE A 48 7.78 -1.98 -2.53
CA ILE A 48 8.63 -3.16 -2.28
C ILE A 48 8.85 -3.39 -0.78
N LEU A 49 9.01 -2.33 0.01
CA LEU A 49 9.33 -2.42 1.44
C LEU A 49 8.07 -2.62 2.30
N ILE A 50 7.06 -1.78 2.09
CA ILE A 50 5.94 -1.62 3.03
C ILE A 50 4.73 -2.44 2.62
N TRP A 51 4.48 -2.59 1.31
CA TRP A 51 3.24 -3.18 0.81
C TRP A 51 3.03 -4.64 1.26
N PRO A 52 4.05 -5.54 1.28
CA PRO A 52 3.82 -6.90 1.77
C PRO A 52 3.34 -6.94 3.21
N VAL A 53 3.83 -6.06 4.07
CA VAL A 53 3.37 -5.99 5.46
C VAL A 53 1.94 -5.43 5.53
N ALA A 54 1.66 -4.37 4.78
CA ALA A 54 0.35 -3.73 4.76
C ALA A 54 -0.76 -4.63 4.19
N PHE A 55 -0.44 -5.51 3.23
CA PHE A 55 -1.42 -6.27 2.45
C PHE A 55 -1.29 -7.79 2.52
N GLN A 56 -0.09 -8.37 2.60
CA GLN A 56 0.08 -9.82 2.68
C GLN A 56 -0.16 -10.34 4.10
N LEU A 57 0.36 -9.64 5.13
CA LEU A 57 0.17 -10.02 6.53
C LEU A 57 -1.31 -10.14 6.95
N PRO A 58 -2.21 -9.20 6.59
CA PRO A 58 -3.64 -9.37 6.89
C PRO A 58 -4.29 -10.52 6.11
N GLN A 59 -3.77 -10.96 4.95
CA GLN A 59 -4.27 -12.19 4.31
C GLN A 59 -3.95 -13.41 5.18
N THR A 60 -2.76 -13.46 5.77
CA THR A 60 -2.39 -14.53 6.71
C THR A 60 -3.32 -14.54 7.91
N LEU A 61 -3.62 -13.37 8.49
CA LEU A 61 -4.54 -13.25 9.61
C LEU A 61 -5.98 -13.66 9.23
N ARG A 62 -6.44 -13.32 8.03
CA ARG A 62 -7.73 -13.80 7.49
C ARG A 62 -7.77 -15.32 7.35
N ALA A 63 -6.72 -15.91 6.80
CA ALA A 63 -6.62 -17.36 6.64
C ALA A 63 -6.64 -18.09 8.00
N ALA A 64 -6.19 -17.44 9.08
CA ALA A 64 -6.28 -17.93 10.44
C ALA A 64 -7.60 -17.59 11.17
N GLY A 65 -8.61 -17.09 10.45
CA GLY A 65 -9.94 -16.76 11.00
C GLY A 65 -10.06 -15.36 11.62
N ASP A 66 -9.00 -14.55 11.65
CA ASP A 66 -9.06 -13.19 12.22
C ASP A 66 -9.57 -12.13 11.23
N THR A 67 -10.59 -12.49 10.45
CA THR A 67 -11.09 -11.66 9.34
C THR A 67 -11.67 -10.34 9.80
N ARG A 68 -12.49 -10.35 10.86
CA ARG A 68 -13.14 -9.14 11.38
C ARG A 68 -12.12 -8.07 11.79
N PHE A 69 -11.03 -8.46 12.46
CA PHE A 69 -9.97 -7.52 12.83
C PHE A 69 -9.34 -6.89 11.59
N THR A 70 -8.95 -7.72 10.61
CA THR A 70 -8.27 -7.22 9.40
C THR A 70 -9.14 -6.29 8.58
N MET A 71 -10.44 -6.56 8.47
CA MET A 71 -11.39 -5.70 7.75
C MET A 71 -11.58 -4.37 8.47
N LEU A 72 -11.80 -4.39 9.78
CA LEU A 72 -12.00 -3.17 10.55
C LEU A 72 -10.79 -2.25 10.47
N VAL A 73 -9.59 -2.78 10.72
CA VAL A 73 -8.34 -2.01 10.62
C VAL A 73 -8.14 -1.47 9.21
N SER A 74 -8.42 -2.28 8.18
CA SER A 74 -8.21 -1.87 6.78
C SER A 74 -9.13 -0.72 6.37
N SER A 75 -10.41 -0.78 6.75
CA SER A 75 -11.39 0.25 6.44
C SER A 75 -11.14 1.51 7.26
N ALA A 76 -10.89 1.37 8.57
CA ALA A 76 -10.65 2.51 9.45
C ALA A 76 -9.39 3.29 9.04
N SER A 77 -8.28 2.58 8.77
CA SER A 77 -7.04 3.23 8.30
C SER A 77 -7.24 3.93 6.96
N MET A 78 -7.96 3.30 6.02
CA MET A 78 -8.21 3.89 4.71
C MET A 78 -8.96 5.22 4.84
N TRP A 79 -10.06 5.26 5.59
CA TRP A 79 -10.79 6.53 5.74
C TRP A 79 -9.98 7.58 6.52
N ALA A 80 -9.36 7.19 7.63
CA ALA A 80 -8.63 8.11 8.49
C ALA A 80 -7.37 8.69 7.84
N PHE A 81 -6.58 7.88 7.13
CA PHE A 81 -5.30 8.29 6.56
C PHE A 81 -5.39 8.48 5.05
N ARG A 82 -5.88 7.50 4.28
CA ARG A 82 -5.93 7.63 2.80
C ARG A 82 -6.78 8.82 2.38
N VAL A 83 -8.03 8.85 2.86
CA VAL A 83 -9.04 9.78 2.36
C VAL A 83 -8.88 11.14 3.01
N VAL A 84 -8.95 11.21 4.34
CA VAL A 84 -8.90 12.49 5.07
C VAL A 84 -7.57 13.21 4.83
N LEU A 85 -6.43 12.54 5.07
CA LEU A 85 -5.12 13.17 4.85
C LEU A 85 -4.88 13.43 3.36
N GLY A 86 -5.38 12.58 2.46
CA GLY A 86 -5.26 12.78 1.01
C GLY A 86 -5.95 14.08 0.56
N VAL A 87 -7.16 14.35 1.04
CA VAL A 87 -7.88 15.60 0.74
C VAL A 87 -7.15 16.80 1.33
N ILE A 88 -6.66 16.70 2.57
CA ILE A 88 -5.90 17.78 3.23
C ILE A 88 -4.60 18.08 2.46
N MET A 89 -3.81 17.07 2.12
CA MET A 89 -2.55 17.23 1.38
C MET A 89 -2.79 17.79 -0.02
N ALA A 90 -3.80 17.28 -0.73
CA ALA A 90 -4.09 17.71 -2.09
C ALA A 90 -4.62 19.15 -2.15
N LYS A 91 -5.57 19.51 -1.29
CA LYS A 91 -6.28 20.79 -1.34
C LYS A 91 -5.64 21.86 -0.47
N THR A 92 -5.41 21.57 0.81
CA THR A 92 -4.92 22.56 1.77
C THR A 92 -3.46 22.88 1.53
N PHE A 93 -2.61 21.86 1.35
CA PHE A 93 -1.19 22.03 1.06
C PHE A 93 -0.87 22.18 -0.44
N ARG A 94 -1.90 22.16 -1.31
CA ARG A 94 -1.78 22.34 -2.77
C ARG A 94 -0.78 21.39 -3.44
N MET A 95 -0.61 20.18 -2.88
CA MET A 95 0.30 19.17 -3.43
C MET A 95 -0.32 18.31 -4.54
N GLY A 96 -1.61 18.52 -4.84
CA GLY A 96 -2.34 17.80 -5.87
C GLY A 96 -2.23 16.28 -5.73
N VAL A 97 -1.94 15.59 -6.84
CA VAL A 97 -1.85 14.13 -6.89
C VAL A 97 -0.70 13.58 -6.03
N LEU A 98 0.43 14.29 -5.93
CA LEU A 98 1.55 13.85 -5.09
C LEU A 98 1.15 13.79 -3.61
N GLY A 99 0.35 14.77 -3.15
CA GLY A 99 -0.21 14.77 -1.80
C GLY A 99 -1.14 13.59 -1.53
N MET A 100 -2.01 13.24 -2.49
CA MET A 100 -2.90 12.07 -2.36
C MET A 100 -2.12 10.76 -2.24
N TRP A 101 -1.05 10.60 -3.03
CA TRP A 101 -0.19 9.42 -2.94
C TRP A 101 0.67 9.41 -1.67
N GLY A 102 1.12 10.57 -1.20
CA GLY A 102 1.77 10.71 0.11
C GLY A 102 0.89 10.17 1.25
N ALA A 103 -0.37 10.58 1.29
CA ALA A 103 -1.35 10.04 2.25
C ALA A 103 -1.56 8.53 2.11
N MET A 104 -1.43 7.99 0.90
CA MET A 104 -1.49 6.54 0.69
C MET A 104 -0.35 5.80 1.38
N PHE A 105 0.87 6.31 1.29
CA PHE A 105 2.03 5.71 1.96
C PHE A 105 1.92 5.81 3.48
N VAL A 106 1.41 6.93 4.01
CA VAL A 106 1.14 7.08 5.46
C VAL A 106 0.16 6.01 5.94
N ASP A 107 -0.93 5.78 5.21
CA ASP A 107 -1.86 4.69 5.54
C ASP A 107 -1.14 3.33 5.56
N TRP A 108 -0.30 3.03 4.57
CA TRP A 108 0.41 1.74 4.52
C TRP A 108 1.35 1.56 5.70
N ILE A 109 2.04 2.62 6.13
CA ILE A 109 2.92 2.60 7.31
C ILE A 109 2.11 2.29 8.56
N VAL A 110 1.02 3.03 8.80
CA VAL A 110 0.18 2.83 9.99
C VAL A 110 -0.43 1.43 10.00
N ARG A 111 -0.99 1.01 8.86
CA ARG A 111 -1.58 -0.32 8.68
C ARG A 111 -0.55 -1.43 8.92
N SER A 112 0.66 -1.27 8.40
CA SER A 112 1.76 -2.21 8.61
C SER A 112 2.12 -2.33 10.09
N ALA A 113 2.23 -1.21 10.81
CA ALA A 113 2.50 -1.21 12.24
C ALA A 113 1.42 -1.95 13.02
N VAL A 114 0.14 -1.67 12.75
CA VAL A 114 -0.99 -2.34 13.42
C VAL A 114 -1.00 -3.84 13.14
N PHE A 115 -0.79 -4.27 11.89
CA PHE A 115 -0.78 -5.71 11.56
C PHE A 115 0.44 -6.43 12.13
N LEU A 116 1.62 -5.81 12.15
CA LEU A 116 2.80 -6.39 12.81
C LEU A 116 2.58 -6.59 14.30
N LEU A 117 2.01 -5.59 14.98
CA LEU A 117 1.65 -5.71 16.40
C LEU A 117 0.62 -6.81 16.62
N ARG A 118 -0.41 -6.89 15.77
CA ARG A 118 -1.43 -7.94 15.85
C ARG A 118 -0.84 -9.33 15.68
N TYR A 119 0.05 -9.48 14.71
CA TYR A 119 0.69 -10.76 14.36
C TYR A 119 1.69 -11.22 15.44
N ARG A 120 2.41 -10.29 16.09
CA ARG A 120 3.30 -10.62 17.21
C ARG A 120 2.55 -11.10 18.46
N GLY A 121 1.31 -10.66 18.65
CA GLY A 121 0.45 -11.17 19.73
C GLY A 121 -0.11 -12.55 19.38
N ARG A 122 -0.45 -13.36 20.39
CA ARG A 122 -1.00 -14.72 20.17
C ARG A 122 -2.52 -14.79 20.00
N ARG A 123 -3.25 -13.69 20.21
CA ARG A 123 -4.72 -13.69 20.19
C ARG A 123 -5.34 -14.02 18.82
N TRP A 124 -4.55 -14.09 17.75
CA TRP A 124 -5.06 -14.48 16.42
C TRP A 124 -4.97 -15.99 16.21
N GLU A 125 -4.05 -16.68 16.90
CA GLU A 125 -3.87 -18.14 16.78
C GLU A 125 -5.10 -18.90 17.30
N SER A 126 -5.76 -18.38 18.33
CA SER A 126 -6.98 -18.98 18.88
C SER A 126 -8.27 -18.64 18.13
N LYS A 127 -8.19 -17.90 17.00
CA LYS A 127 -9.38 -17.53 16.23
C LYS A 127 -9.95 -18.68 15.41
N ALA A 128 -9.09 -19.53 14.84
CA ALA A 128 -9.51 -20.71 14.09
C ALA A 128 -9.93 -21.90 14.97
N LEU A 129 -9.65 -21.86 16.28
CA LEU A 129 -9.93 -22.95 17.23
C LEU A 129 -11.22 -22.74 18.03
N LYS A 130 -11.95 -21.65 17.80
CA LYS A 130 -13.14 -21.25 18.56
C LYS A 130 -14.47 -21.66 17.89
N ASP A 131 -14.44 -22.75 17.15
CA ASP A 131 -15.64 -23.38 16.59
C ASP A 131 -16.27 -24.34 17.61
#